data_AF-A0A2T9ZLR0-F1
#
_entry.id   AF-A0A2T9ZLR0-F1
#
_cell.length_a   1.000
_cell.length_b   1.000
_cell.length_c   1.000
_cell.angle_alpha   90.00
_cell.angle_beta   90.00
_cell.angle_gamma   90.00
#
_symmetry.space_group_name_H-M   'P 1'
#
loop_
_entity.id
_entity.type
_entity.pdbx_description
1 polymer ?
#
loop_
_entity_poly.entity_id
_entity_poly.type
_entity_poly.pdbx_seq_one_letter_code
_entity_poly.pdbx_strand_id
1 'polypeptide(L)' 'MDMKTYIATEGRDSARRLAFLAGTNYTYLTQIASGFRKPSGRLTLLLEHHSNGKLTRHELRPDLYPEI' A
#
# COMPACT_ATOMS: atom_id res chain seq x y z
N MET A 1 -5.71 -1.20 -6.94
CA MET A 1 -5.56 0.27 -6.93
C MET A 1 -4.22 0.65 -6.31
N ASP A 2 -3.74 1.87 -6.53
CA ASP A 2 -2.53 2.39 -5.90
C ASP A 2 -2.78 2.93 -4.47
N MET A 3 -1.70 3.24 -3.74
CA MET A 3 -1.79 3.75 -2.36
C MET A 3 -2.52 5.09 -2.24
N LYS A 4 -2.38 5.97 -3.23
CA LYS A 4 -3.00 7.29 -3.22
C LYS A 4 -4.53 7.16 -3.29
N THR A 5 -5.00 6.33 -4.19
CA THR A 5 -6.41 6.01 -4.39
C THR A 5 -6.97 5.36 -3.14
N TYR A 6 -6.27 4.37 -2.57
CA TYR A 6 -6.70 3.70 -1.33
C TYR A 6 -6.92 4.68 -0.17
N ILE A 7 -6.00 5.61 0.07
CA ILE A 7 -6.15 6.60 1.15
C ILE A 7 -7.33 7.55 0.86
N ALA A 8 -7.53 7.95 -0.39
CA ALA A 8 -8.62 8.83 -0.78
C ALA A 8 -9.99 8.16 -0.67
N THR A 9 -10.10 6.86 -0.98
CA THR A 9 -11.38 6.14 -1.00
C THR A 9 -11.76 5.54 0.36
N GLU A 10 -10.80 4.92 1.05
CA GLU A 10 -11.05 4.22 2.32
C GLU A 10 -10.92 5.15 3.53
N GLY A 11 -10.28 6.31 3.34
CA GLY A 11 -10.08 7.31 4.37
C GLY A 11 -8.90 7.03 5.29
N ARG A 12 -8.60 8.04 6.11
CA ARG A 12 -7.43 8.08 7.00
C ARG A 12 -7.43 6.93 8.01
N ASP A 13 -8.57 6.61 8.62
CA ASP A 13 -8.62 5.60 9.69
C ASP A 13 -8.40 4.18 9.14
N SER A 14 -8.95 3.88 7.97
CA SER A 14 -8.68 2.62 7.26
C SER A 14 -7.21 2.49 6.89
N ALA A 15 -6.60 3.56 6.39
CA ALA A 15 -5.16 3.58 6.09
C ALA A 15 -4.29 3.42 7.35
N ARG A 16 -4.66 4.01 8.49
CA ARG A 16 -3.96 3.80 9.77
C ARG A 16 -4.06 2.36 10.24
N ARG A 17 -5.25 1.75 10.12
CA ARG A 17 -5.46 0.34 10.47
C ARG A 17 -4.66 -0.58 9.55
N LEU A 18 -4.67 -0.33 8.25
CA LEU A 18 -3.86 -1.09 7.28
C LEU A 18 -2.37 -1.00 7.61
N ALA A 19 -1.87 0.21 7.89
CA ALA A 19 -0.47 0.41 8.25
C ALA A 19 -0.09 -0.41 9.49
N PHE A 20 -0.93 -0.37 10.53
CA PHE A 20 -0.73 -1.16 11.75
C PHE A 20 -0.68 -2.66 11.46
N LEU A 21 -1.66 -3.19 10.71
CA LEU A 21 -1.72 -4.60 10.34
C LEU A 21 -0.51 -5.05 9.51
N ALA A 22 -0.06 -4.20 8.59
CA ALA A 22 1.10 -4.47 7.74
C ALA A 22 2.45 -4.21 8.44
N GLY A 23 2.46 -3.80 9.73
CA GLY A 23 3.67 -3.57 10.51
C GLY A 23 4.44 -2.29 10.12
N THR A 24 3.74 -1.25 9.67
CA THR A 24 4.30 0.07 9.33
C THR A 24 3.47 1.20 9.96
N ASN A 25 3.62 2.43 9.48
CA ASN A 25 2.87 3.59 9.96
C ASN A 25 2.22 4.38 8.81
N TYR A 26 1.20 5.17 9.15
CA TYR A 26 0.44 5.96 8.19
C TYR A 26 1.29 6.97 7.41
N THR A 27 2.27 7.61 8.06
CA THR A 27 3.20 8.54 7.39
C THR A 27 3.99 7.86 6.29
N TYR A 28 4.37 6.59 6.47
CA TYR A 28 5.03 5.83 5.42
C TYR A 28 4.07 5.54 4.25
N LEU A 29 2.79 5.25 4.53
CA LEU A 29 1.79 5.09 3.46
C LEU A 29 1.59 6.38 2.67
N THR A 30 1.59 7.56 3.30
CA THR A 30 1.48 8.83 2.58
C THR A 30 2.73 9.12 1.73
N GLN A 31 3.92 8.71 2.17
CA GLN A 31 5.14 8.78 1.36
C GLN A 31 5.11 7.82 0.16
N ILE A 32 4.46 6.66 0.29
CA ILE A 32 4.20 5.77 -0.84
C ILE A 32 3.20 6.43 -1.81
N ALA A 33 2.11 6.99 -1.29
CA ALA A 33 1.09 7.68 -2.09
C ALA A 33 1.63 8.89 -2.87
N SER A 34 2.68 9.56 -2.37
CA SER A 34 3.36 10.64 -3.07
C SER A 34 4.45 10.18 -4.05
N GLY A 35 4.75 8.87 -4.09
CA GLY A 35 5.84 8.31 -4.88
C GLY A 35 7.24 8.54 -4.30
N PHE A 36 7.35 9.20 -3.13
CA PHE A 36 8.64 9.47 -2.48
C PHE A 36 9.32 8.20 -1.95
N ARG A 37 8.52 7.19 -1.58
CA ARG A 37 9.00 5.88 -1.12
C ARG A 37 8.31 4.76 -1.89
N LYS A 38 9.01 3.63 -1.98
CA LYS A 38 8.46 2.36 -2.46
C LYS A 38 8.51 1.35 -1.31
N PRO A 39 7.41 0.61 -1.05
CA PRO A 39 7.43 -0.44 -0.03
C PRO A 39 8.40 -1.56 -0.43
N SER A 40 8.98 -2.28 0.54
CA SER A 40 9.73 -3.50 0.24
C SER A 40 8.82 -4.58 -0.36
N GLY A 41 9.37 -5.61 -1.00
CA GLY A 41 8.56 -6.72 -1.54
C GLY A 41 7.70 -7.39 -0.45
N ARG A 42 8.28 -7.66 0.72
CA ARG A 42 7.54 -8.20 1.87
C ARG A 42 6.40 -7.28 2.32
N LEU A 43 6.65 -5.98 2.48
CA LEU A 43 5.61 -5.03 2.89
C LEU A 43 4.52 -4.91 1.82
N THR A 44 4.88 -4.98 0.54
CA THR A 44 3.93 -4.94 -0.58
C THR A 44 2.91 -6.07 -0.47
N LEU A 45 3.36 -7.31 -0.24
CA LEU A 45 2.48 -8.46 -0.07
C LEU A 45 1.60 -8.35 1.19
N LEU A 46 2.13 -7.80 2.29
CA LEU A 46 1.34 -7.55 3.50
C LEU A 46 0.25 -6.51 3.27
N LEU A 47 0.56 -5.43 2.54
CA LEU A 47 -0.41 -4.38 2.20
C LEU A 47 -1.53 -4.93 1.29
N GLU A 48 -1.20 -5.74 0.28
CA GLU A 48 -2.20 -6.39 -0.56
C GLU A 48 -3.08 -7.35 0.25
N HIS A 49 -2.47 -8.21 1.07
CA HIS A 49 -3.21 -9.16 1.91
C HIS A 49 -4.16 -8.46 2.89
N HIS A 50 -3.67 -7.52 3.70
CA HIS A 50 -4.48 -6.84 4.72
C HIS A 50 -5.46 -5.80 4.16
N SER A 51 -5.27 -5.38 2.91
CA SER A 51 -6.27 -4.56 2.20
C SER A 51 -7.33 -5.40 1.49
N ASN A 52 -7.31 -6.74 1.63
CA ASN A 52 -8.17 -7.68 0.92
C ASN A 52 -8.12 -7.50 -0.61
N GLY A 53 -6.91 -7.29 -1.15
CA GLY A 53 -6.68 -7.12 -2.59
C GLY A 53 -7.11 -5.77 -3.17
N LYS A 54 -7.57 -4.81 -2.33
CA LYS A 54 -7.87 -3.44 -2.79
C LYS A 54 -6.61 -2.77 -3.33
N LEU A 55 -5.51 -2.85 -2.57
CA LEU A 55 -4.17 -2.58 -3.07
C LEU A 55 -3.63 -3.83 -3.75
N THR A 56 -2.96 -3.66 -4.88
CA THR A 56 -2.33 -4.78 -5.59
C THR A 56 -0.82 -4.61 -5.58
N ARG A 57 -0.10 -5.74 -5.52
CA ARG A 57 1.36 -5.75 -5.59
C ARG A 57 1.89 -5.17 -6.91
N HIS A 58 1.10 -5.33 -7.98
CA HIS A 58 1.41 -4.87 -9.32
C HIS A 58 1.47 -3.34 -9.41
N GLU A 59 0.51 -2.67 -8.76
CA GLU A 59 0.48 -1.21 -8.69
C GLU A 59 1.53 -0.65 -7.73
N LEU A 60 1.75 -1.33 -6.60
CA LEU A 60 2.68 -0.87 -5.56
C LEU A 60 4.16 -1.04 -5.96
N ARG A 61 4.48 -2.13 -6.67
CA ARG A 61 5.83 -2.51 -7.09
C ARG A 61 5.81 -3.20 -8.45
N PRO A 62 5.47 -2.48 -9.54
CA PRO A 62 5.49 -3.05 -10.89
C PRO A 62 6.89 -3.54 -11.29
N ASP A 63 7.94 -2.97 -10.67
CA ASP A 63 9.33 -3.38 -10.87
C ASP A 63 9.67 -4.76 -10.25
N LEU A 64 8.89 -5.24 -9.28
CA LEU A 64 9.03 -6.59 -8.71
C LEU A 64 7.92 -7.55 -9.14
N TYR A 65 6.74 -7.01 -9.46
CA TYR A 65 5.54 -7.77 -9.79
C TYR A 65 4.87 -7.21 -11.05
N PRO A 66 5.46 -7.39 -12.24
CA PRO A 66 4.83 -6.96 -13.49
C PRO A 66 3.50 -7.69 -13.72
N GLU A 67 2.51 -7.01 -14.32
CA GLU A 67 1.34 -7.69 -14.88
C GLU A 67 1.75 -8.37 -16.20
N ILE A 68 1.32 -9.63 -16.39
CA ILE A 68 1.60 -10.46 -17.57
C ILE A 68 0.40 -10.40 -18.51
#